data_AF-A0A0A9W9J1-F1
#
_entry.id   AF-A0A0A9W9J1-F1
#
_cell.length_a   1.000
_cell.length_b   1.000
_cell.length_c   1.000
_cell.angle_alpha   90.00
_cell.angle_beta   90.00
_cell.angle_gamma   90.00
#
_symmetry.space_group_name_H-M   'P 1'
#
loop_
_entity.id
_entity.type
_entity.pdbx_description
1 polymer ?
#
loop_
_entity_poly.entity_id
_entity_poly.type
_entity_poly.pdbx_seq_one_letter_code
_entity_poly.pdbx_strand_id
1 'polypeptide(L)'
;MEFSSLKKLEILKHMTDEELRNIKYLQVYGSGAFGRYSTDRSALFVTHDDEVFLTGVNSMVGLLPAVPRVNKEASQGKCIKVDALSGLGIIKIVVGSSIGAALSSKGEVYTWGYVEYPVVNVTDGDTKMYESYVANKTCERCSRHNYAQLLIGSTSISRCGCGYWPNHSPYSPPSFDTTVRRFVSFSVPVLCPKCENPTSPKVLDYSNKFHFCPKCNMMLEVPGSDKINNFLLTKSSFGTLPPQKLEICESWKIRNIYCGASFLVMETSSDRLLTKGKIGNSETQFFIFNPDNVRFKSVSCGGDHLAVISDKGELYTCGLGDKGQLGYVGLMIWAI
;
A
#
# COMPACT_ATOMS: atom_id res chain seq x y z
N MET A 1 21.81 21.40 -2.34
CA MET A 1 22.57 20.62 -3.34
C MET A 1 23.65 21.53 -3.89
N GLU A 2 24.91 21.10 -3.99
CA GLU A 2 25.96 21.98 -4.52
C GLU A 2 25.90 22.03 -6.04
N PHE A 3 25.82 23.25 -6.59
CA PHE A 3 25.79 23.52 -8.03
C PHE A 3 26.97 22.87 -8.79
N SER A 4 28.16 22.84 -8.19
CA SER A 4 29.36 22.21 -8.74
C SER A 4 29.22 20.71 -8.99
N SER A 5 28.37 20.04 -8.19
CA SER A 5 28.11 18.60 -8.32
C SER A 5 27.12 18.30 -9.44
N LEU A 6 26.16 19.20 -9.71
CA LEU A 6 25.19 19.05 -10.79
C LEU A 6 25.86 19.04 -12.18
N LYS A 7 26.85 19.89 -12.39
CA LYS A 7 27.62 19.96 -13.66
C LYS A 7 28.36 18.66 -14.02
N LYS A 8 28.65 17.83 -13.03
CA LYS A 8 29.32 16.52 -13.24
C LYS A 8 28.36 15.45 -13.77
N LEU A 9 27.05 15.70 -13.75
CA LEU A 9 26.05 14.77 -14.25
C LEU A 9 25.88 14.94 -15.75
N GLU A 10 26.35 13.96 -16.52
CA GLU A 10 26.21 13.91 -17.99
C GLU A 10 24.80 14.25 -18.48
N ILE A 11 23.78 13.73 -17.78
CA ILE A 11 22.38 13.93 -18.12
C ILE A 11 21.94 15.40 -18.05
N LEU A 12 22.62 16.26 -17.29
CA LEU A 12 22.26 17.67 -17.14
C LEU A 12 23.18 18.62 -17.94
N LYS A 13 24.16 18.09 -18.70
CA LYS A 13 25.16 18.91 -19.39
C LYS A 13 24.59 19.88 -20.44
N HIS A 14 23.41 19.60 -20.95
CA HIS A 14 22.72 20.43 -21.93
C HIS A 14 22.02 21.65 -21.28
N MET A 15 21.89 21.67 -19.95
CA MET A 15 21.23 22.76 -19.23
C MET A 15 22.19 23.93 -19.00
N THR A 16 21.64 25.13 -19.02
CA THR A 16 22.36 26.36 -18.69
C THR A 16 22.65 26.46 -17.19
N ASP A 17 23.62 27.29 -16.85
CA ASP A 17 23.98 27.60 -15.46
C ASP A 17 22.82 28.18 -14.64
N GLU A 18 21.92 28.92 -15.28
CA GLU A 18 20.72 29.49 -14.66
C GLU A 18 19.69 28.39 -14.35
N GLU A 19 19.38 27.53 -15.32
CA GLU A 19 18.46 26.40 -15.13
C GLU A 19 18.95 25.45 -14.04
N LEU A 20 20.25 25.14 -14.03
CA LEU A 20 20.87 24.31 -12.99
C LEU A 20 20.78 24.94 -11.60
N ARG A 21 20.92 26.27 -11.48
CA ARG A 21 20.74 26.99 -10.22
C ARG A 21 19.29 27.01 -9.76
N ASN A 22 18.33 26.90 -10.68
CA ASN A 22 16.92 26.83 -10.35
C ASN A 22 16.49 25.45 -9.82
N ILE A 23 17.33 24.41 -9.90
CA ILE A 23 17.02 23.07 -9.39
C ILE A 23 17.01 23.07 -7.85
N LYS A 24 15.82 22.87 -7.27
CA LYS A 24 15.61 22.72 -5.83
C LYS A 24 15.77 21.27 -5.35
N TYR A 25 15.29 20.31 -6.13
CA TYR A 25 15.35 18.87 -5.84
C TYR A 25 15.63 18.08 -7.12
N LEU A 26 16.44 17.03 -7.04
CA LEU A 26 16.80 16.18 -8.18
C LEU A 26 16.72 14.70 -7.78
N GLN A 27 15.96 13.92 -8.53
CA GLN A 27 15.93 12.46 -8.46
C GLN A 27 16.52 11.90 -9.74
N VAL A 28 17.70 11.27 -9.63
CA VAL A 28 18.31 10.51 -10.73
C VAL A 28 17.94 9.04 -10.61
N TYR A 29 17.63 8.39 -11.73
CA TYR A 29 17.28 6.98 -11.81
C TYR A 29 17.79 6.38 -13.12
N GLY A 30 17.83 5.06 -13.22
CA GLY A 30 18.29 4.34 -14.42
C GLY A 30 17.22 3.41 -14.96
N SER A 31 17.11 3.30 -16.29
CA SER A 31 16.17 2.38 -16.95
C SER A 31 16.71 0.95 -16.93
N GLY A 32 16.64 0.27 -15.79
CA GLY A 32 16.93 -1.16 -15.70
C GLY A 32 15.89 -2.06 -16.37
N ALA A 33 14.78 -1.50 -16.86
CA ALA A 33 13.61 -2.24 -17.31
C ALA A 33 13.74 -2.85 -18.72
N PHE A 34 14.71 -2.42 -19.54
CA PHE A 34 14.84 -2.85 -20.94
C PHE A 34 16.25 -3.31 -21.34
N GLY A 35 16.74 -4.34 -20.66
CA GLY A 35 17.84 -5.16 -21.17
C GLY A 35 19.22 -4.48 -21.17
N ARG A 36 20.25 -5.29 -21.40
CA ARG A 36 21.68 -5.01 -21.20
C ARG A 36 22.30 -3.93 -22.13
N TYR A 37 21.52 -3.01 -22.70
CA TYR A 37 21.95 -2.13 -23.80
C TYR A 37 21.77 -0.63 -23.57
N SER A 38 21.30 -0.18 -22.40
CA SER A 38 21.27 1.26 -22.09
C SER A 38 21.69 1.50 -20.64
N THR A 39 22.85 2.15 -20.48
CA THR A 39 23.32 2.72 -19.21
C THR A 39 22.76 4.12 -18.99
N ASP A 40 21.76 4.52 -19.77
CA ASP A 40 21.30 5.89 -19.82
C ASP A 40 20.50 6.21 -18.55
N ARG A 41 20.93 7.28 -17.90
CA ARG A 41 20.28 7.80 -16.71
C ARG A 41 19.15 8.73 -17.13
N SER A 42 18.15 8.80 -16.27
CA SER A 42 17.03 9.71 -16.35
C SER A 42 16.95 10.51 -15.07
N ALA A 43 16.36 11.70 -15.13
CA ALA A 43 16.21 12.54 -13.96
C ALA A 43 14.88 13.28 -13.97
N LEU A 44 14.25 13.33 -12.81
CA LEU A 44 13.16 14.24 -12.51
C LEU A 44 13.68 15.29 -11.53
N PHE A 45 13.32 16.54 -11.74
CA PHE A 45 13.71 17.61 -10.83
C PHE A 45 12.58 18.60 -10.59
N VAL A 46 12.63 19.22 -9.42
CA VAL A 46 11.70 20.29 -9.01
C VAL A 46 12.49 21.59 -8.97
N THR A 47 11.93 22.67 -9.51
CA THR A 47 12.55 23.99 -9.50
C THR A 47 12.17 24.80 -8.25
N HIS A 48 12.79 25.97 -8.05
CA HIS A 48 12.36 26.91 -7.01
C HIS A 48 11.00 27.54 -7.30
N ASP A 49 10.59 27.57 -8.57
CA ASP A 49 9.29 28.08 -9.04
C ASP A 49 8.15 27.03 -8.96
N ASP A 50 8.37 25.92 -8.25
CA ASP A 50 7.41 24.81 -8.09
C ASP A 50 7.06 24.08 -9.38
N GLU A 51 8.00 24.04 -10.32
CA GLU A 51 7.84 23.36 -11.61
C GLU A 51 8.57 22.02 -11.60
N VAL A 52 7.96 20.99 -12.20
CA VAL A 52 8.57 19.66 -12.31
C VAL A 52 8.99 19.40 -13.74
N PHE A 53 10.25 19.03 -13.92
CA PHE A 53 10.82 18.72 -15.22
C PHE A 53 11.46 17.35 -15.23
N LEU A 54 11.55 16.83 -16.44
CA LEU A 54 12.06 15.53 -16.78
C LEU A 54 13.15 15.65 -17.84
N THR A 55 14.21 14.87 -17.70
CA THR A 55 15.24 14.72 -18.73
C THR A 55 15.79 13.30 -18.76
N GLY A 56 16.32 12.87 -19.91
CA GLY A 56 16.83 11.52 -20.14
C GLY A 56 15.84 10.56 -20.83
N VAL A 57 16.10 9.26 -20.71
CA VAL A 57 15.43 8.20 -21.47
C VAL A 57 14.27 7.56 -20.70
N ASN A 58 13.10 7.50 -21.34
CA ASN A 58 11.93 6.70 -20.94
C ASN A 58 11.53 6.76 -19.45
N SER A 59 10.74 7.77 -19.12
CA SER A 59 10.51 8.20 -17.75
C SER A 59 9.32 7.55 -17.06
N MET A 60 8.59 6.66 -17.75
CA MET A 60 7.25 6.18 -17.38
C MET A 60 6.17 7.28 -17.19
N VAL A 61 6.56 8.53 -16.95
CA VAL A 61 5.72 9.72 -16.87
C VAL A 61 5.22 10.06 -18.28
N GLY A 62 3.95 9.78 -18.57
CA GLY A 62 3.23 10.32 -19.73
C GLY A 62 3.60 9.74 -21.10
N LEU A 63 3.66 8.42 -21.26
CA LEU A 63 3.73 7.83 -22.61
C LEU A 63 2.39 8.06 -23.36
N LEU A 64 2.37 8.91 -24.39
CA LEU A 64 1.20 9.04 -25.26
C LEU A 64 0.90 7.69 -25.94
N PRO A 65 -0.38 7.29 -26.14
CA PRO A 65 -0.76 5.96 -26.64
C PRO A 65 -0.21 5.57 -28.03
N ALA A 66 0.40 6.51 -28.76
CA ALA A 66 0.76 6.35 -30.17
C ALA A 66 2.26 6.54 -30.48
N VAL A 67 3.13 6.74 -29.48
CA VAL A 67 4.56 6.98 -29.75
C VAL A 67 5.36 5.70 -29.43
N PRO A 68 6.16 5.17 -30.38
CA PRO A 68 7.01 4.01 -30.14
C PRO A 68 7.88 4.20 -28.89
N ARG A 69 8.18 3.08 -28.21
CA ARG A 69 8.85 2.90 -26.90
C ARG A 69 10.21 3.62 -26.67
N VAL A 70 10.60 4.55 -27.53
CA VAL A 70 11.75 5.41 -27.35
C VAL A 70 11.31 6.77 -27.85
N ASN A 71 10.97 7.69 -26.94
CA ASN A 71 10.85 9.08 -27.34
C ASN A 71 12.28 9.58 -27.62
N LYS A 72 12.77 9.35 -28.84
CA LYS A 72 14.12 9.74 -29.27
C LYS A 72 14.36 11.25 -29.11
N GLU A 73 13.29 12.04 -29.06
CA GLU A 73 13.36 13.49 -28.81
C GLU A 73 13.69 13.82 -27.34
N ALA A 74 13.21 13.04 -26.36
CA ALA A 74 13.60 13.20 -24.95
C ALA A 74 15.06 12.74 -24.70
N SER A 75 15.57 11.81 -25.52
CA SER A 75 16.96 11.40 -25.50
C SER A 75 17.95 12.42 -26.10
N GLN A 76 17.48 13.57 -26.61
CA GLN A 76 18.32 14.60 -27.20
C GLN A 76 18.35 15.89 -26.36
N GLY A 77 18.82 15.79 -25.12
CA GLY A 77 19.30 16.96 -24.36
C GLY A 77 18.28 18.09 -24.17
N LYS A 78 17.01 17.76 -23.94
CA LYS A 78 15.96 18.74 -23.63
C LYS A 78 15.23 18.34 -22.36
N CYS A 79 14.92 19.35 -21.54
CA CYS A 79 14.04 19.20 -20.38
C CYS A 79 12.57 19.32 -20.81
N ILE A 80 11.73 18.40 -20.34
CA ILE A 80 10.29 18.36 -20.60
C ILE A 80 9.56 18.68 -19.30
N LYS A 81 8.65 19.64 -19.34
CA LYS A 81 7.79 19.97 -18.19
C LYS A 81 6.78 18.84 -17.95
N VAL A 82 6.56 18.51 -16.68
CA VAL A 82 5.58 17.52 -16.23
C VAL A 82 4.40 18.26 -15.62
N ASP A 83 3.48 18.71 -16.48
CA ASP A 83 2.35 19.57 -16.08
C ASP A 83 1.50 18.96 -14.96
N ALA A 84 1.36 17.63 -14.92
CA ALA A 84 0.60 16.91 -13.90
C ALA A 84 1.21 16.96 -12.49
N LEU A 85 2.47 17.39 -12.34
CA LEU A 85 3.14 17.53 -11.05
C LEU A 85 3.54 18.98 -10.73
N SER A 86 3.61 19.83 -11.74
CA SER A 86 3.90 21.27 -11.61
C SER A 86 2.82 22.02 -10.84
N GLY A 87 3.24 22.96 -9.99
CA GLY A 87 2.34 23.80 -9.18
C GLY A 87 1.67 23.07 -8.01
N LEU A 88 2.06 21.83 -7.73
CA LEU A 88 1.48 21.01 -6.66
C LEU A 88 2.28 21.05 -5.36
N GLY A 89 3.37 21.83 -5.28
CA GLY A 89 4.21 21.91 -4.10
C GLY A 89 5.02 20.65 -3.86
N ILE A 90 5.57 20.01 -4.91
CA ILE A 90 6.28 18.73 -4.81
C ILE A 90 7.58 18.89 -4.02
N ILE A 91 7.77 18.06 -2.99
CA ILE A 91 8.94 18.09 -2.10
C ILE A 91 9.84 16.87 -2.24
N LYS A 92 9.33 15.75 -2.78
CA LYS A 92 10.10 14.52 -2.98
C LYS A 92 9.57 13.75 -4.17
N ILE A 93 10.47 13.14 -4.93
CA ILE A 93 10.16 12.23 -6.04
C ILE A 93 10.98 10.96 -5.85
N VAL A 94 10.35 9.79 -6.02
CA VAL A 94 11.00 8.48 -5.98
C VAL A 94 10.61 7.69 -7.23
N VAL A 95 11.57 7.00 -7.84
CA VAL A 95 11.37 6.24 -9.08
C VAL A 95 12.02 4.87 -8.99
N GLY A 96 11.20 3.84 -9.09
CA GLY A 96 11.61 2.44 -9.25
C GLY A 96 11.69 2.02 -10.71
N SER A 97 11.85 0.72 -10.95
CA SER A 97 11.90 0.14 -12.30
C SER A 97 10.56 0.22 -13.04
N SER A 98 9.45 0.07 -12.30
CA SER A 98 8.11 0.02 -12.87
C SER A 98 7.10 0.97 -12.21
N ILE A 99 7.51 1.69 -11.16
CA ILE A 99 6.65 2.57 -10.36
C ILE A 99 7.35 3.91 -10.12
N GLY A 100 6.60 5.00 -10.10
CA GLY A 100 7.10 6.28 -9.61
C GLY A 100 6.07 6.99 -8.74
N ALA A 101 6.56 7.80 -7.80
CA ALA A 101 5.71 8.58 -6.93
C ALA A 101 6.32 9.94 -6.60
N ALA A 102 5.45 10.93 -6.39
CA ALA A 102 5.79 12.26 -5.93
C ALA A 102 4.99 12.60 -4.66
N LEU A 103 5.63 13.27 -3.70
CA LEU A 103 5.03 13.74 -2.46
C LEU A 103 4.95 15.27 -2.48
N SER A 104 3.76 15.82 -2.21
CA SER A 104 3.58 17.25 -2.02
C SER A 104 3.82 17.69 -0.58
N SER A 105 4.09 18.98 -0.40
CA SER A 105 4.17 19.64 0.91
C SER A 105 2.88 19.55 1.74
N LYS A 106 1.74 19.25 1.10
CA LYS A 106 0.45 19.02 1.76
C LYS A 106 0.31 17.58 2.29
N GLY A 107 1.26 16.71 1.98
CA GLY A 107 1.21 15.28 2.34
C GLY A 107 0.40 14.42 1.35
N GLU A 108 0.15 14.92 0.14
CA GLU A 108 -0.53 14.20 -0.93
C GLU A 108 0.48 13.43 -1.77
N VAL A 109 0.11 12.23 -2.22
CA VAL A 109 0.97 11.37 -3.03
C VAL A 109 0.39 11.25 -4.43
N TYR A 110 1.25 11.37 -5.44
CA TYR A 110 0.90 11.20 -6.84
C TYR A 110 1.69 10.03 -7.40
N THR A 111 1.04 9.06 -8.05
CA THR A 111 1.68 7.83 -8.53
C THR A 111 1.53 7.66 -10.03
N TRP A 112 2.51 7.01 -10.67
CA TRP A 112 2.48 6.58 -12.07
C TRP A 112 3.21 5.24 -12.24
N GLY A 113 3.05 4.62 -13.41
CA GLY A 113 3.60 3.31 -13.73
C GLY A 113 2.68 2.15 -13.34
N TYR A 114 3.26 0.97 -13.14
CA TYR A 114 2.57 -0.26 -12.79
C TYR A 114 2.19 -0.25 -11.32
N VAL A 115 0.94 0.15 -11.07
CA VAL A 115 0.40 0.30 -9.73
C VAL A 115 -0.95 -0.42 -9.70
N GLU A 116 -0.91 -1.72 -9.39
CA GLU A 116 -2.14 -2.52 -9.26
C GLU A 116 -2.76 -2.34 -7.87
N TYR A 117 -4.09 -2.35 -7.85
CA TYR A 117 -4.90 -2.24 -6.63
C TYR A 117 -5.57 -3.58 -6.38
N PRO A 118 -5.40 -4.22 -5.22
CA PRO A 118 -6.30 -5.27 -4.79
C PRO A 118 -7.70 -4.68 -4.64
N VAL A 119 -8.58 -5.00 -5.60
CA VAL A 119 -10.01 -4.77 -5.44
C VAL A 119 -10.54 -5.97 -4.67
N VAL A 120 -10.90 -5.76 -3.40
CA VAL A 120 -11.64 -6.77 -2.64
C VAL A 120 -13.09 -6.70 -3.08
N ASN A 121 -13.45 -7.49 -4.08
CA ASN A 121 -14.85 -7.73 -4.40
C ASN A 121 -15.38 -8.76 -3.41
N VAL A 122 -16.15 -8.31 -2.42
CA VAL A 122 -16.87 -9.20 -1.50
C VAL A 122 -18.21 -9.54 -2.14
N THR A 123 -18.44 -10.83 -2.38
CA THR A 123 -19.76 -11.35 -2.73
C THR A 123 -20.44 -11.94 -1.50
N ASP A 124 -21.77 -12.14 -1.56
CA ASP A 124 -22.48 -12.79 -0.45
C ASP A 124 -21.86 -14.16 -0.10
N GLY A 125 -21.36 -14.90 -1.10
CA GLY A 125 -20.69 -16.19 -0.93
C GLY A 125 -19.40 -16.14 -0.09
N ASP A 126 -18.79 -14.96 0.06
CA ASP A 126 -17.57 -14.75 0.86
C ASP A 126 -17.89 -14.43 2.33
N THR A 127 -19.18 -14.32 2.68
CA THR A 127 -19.66 -13.98 4.01
C THR A 127 -19.97 -15.23 4.83
N LYS A 128 -19.62 -15.18 6.13
CA LYS A 128 -20.06 -16.14 7.15
C LYS A 128 -20.91 -15.43 8.18
N MET A 129 -22.03 -16.03 8.51
CA MET A 129 -22.97 -15.49 9.48
C MET A 129 -22.87 -16.28 10.78
N TYR A 130 -22.80 -15.61 11.91
CA TYR A 130 -22.82 -16.24 13.23
C TYR A 130 -24.00 -15.70 14.01
N GLU A 131 -24.68 -16.56 14.77
CA GLU A 131 -25.79 -16.10 15.59
C GLU A 131 -25.28 -15.16 16.69
N SER A 132 -25.97 -14.03 16.82
CA SER A 132 -25.79 -13.17 17.99
C SER A 132 -26.25 -13.90 19.25
N TYR A 133 -25.65 -13.54 20.39
CA TYR A 133 -26.01 -14.16 21.66
C TYR A 133 -27.45 -13.87 22.06
N VAL A 134 -28.23 -14.93 22.31
CA VAL A 134 -29.55 -14.90 22.93
C VAL A 134 -29.53 -15.78 24.16
N ALA A 135 -29.90 -15.21 25.31
CA ALA A 135 -29.90 -15.93 26.57
C ALA A 135 -30.86 -17.13 26.55
N ASN A 136 -30.47 -18.21 27.23
CA ASN A 136 -31.27 -19.43 27.42
C ASN A 136 -31.63 -20.20 26.12
N LYS A 137 -31.00 -19.90 24.97
CA LYS A 137 -31.15 -20.72 23.76
C LYS A 137 -30.31 -22.00 23.89
N THR A 138 -30.96 -23.17 23.79
CA THR A 138 -30.30 -24.48 23.84
C THR A 138 -29.50 -24.74 22.58
N CYS A 139 -28.32 -25.36 22.73
CA CYS A 139 -27.49 -25.72 21.59
C CYS A 139 -28.12 -26.83 20.75
N GLU A 140 -28.38 -26.54 19.48
CA GLU A 140 -28.99 -27.46 18.52
C GLU A 140 -28.11 -28.67 18.18
N ARG A 141 -26.79 -28.56 18.38
CA ARG A 141 -25.85 -29.65 18.05
C ARG A 141 -25.71 -30.69 19.14
N CYS A 142 -25.71 -30.28 20.42
CA CYS A 142 -25.48 -31.20 21.53
C CYS A 142 -26.70 -31.38 22.43
N SER A 143 -27.70 -30.49 22.34
CA SER A 143 -28.93 -30.49 23.13
C SER A 143 -28.74 -30.55 24.66
N ARG A 144 -27.51 -30.30 25.15
CA ARG A 144 -27.12 -30.43 26.56
C ARG A 144 -26.71 -29.12 27.22
N HIS A 145 -26.17 -28.20 26.44
CA HIS A 145 -25.71 -26.90 26.93
C HIS A 145 -26.52 -25.79 26.28
N ASN A 146 -26.69 -24.69 27.01
CA ASN A 146 -27.16 -23.45 26.42
C ASN A 146 -25.99 -22.74 25.73
N TYR A 147 -26.29 -21.94 24.70
CA TYR A 147 -25.31 -21.01 24.17
C TYR A 147 -24.89 -20.03 25.27
N ALA A 148 -23.61 -19.68 25.30
CA ALA A 148 -23.04 -18.65 26.14
C ALA A 148 -22.64 -17.44 25.28
N GLN A 149 -22.59 -16.27 25.91
CA GLN A 149 -22.10 -15.07 25.26
C GLN A 149 -20.58 -15.14 25.15
N LEU A 150 -20.06 -15.01 23.93
CA LEU A 150 -18.66 -14.74 23.72
C LEU A 150 -18.48 -13.34 23.13
N LEU A 151 -17.54 -12.59 23.70
CA LEU A 151 -17.15 -11.28 23.21
C LEU A 151 -15.84 -11.40 22.43
N ILE A 152 -15.85 -11.03 21.15
CA ILE A 152 -14.65 -10.82 20.35
C ILE A 152 -14.47 -9.31 20.20
N GLY A 153 -13.60 -8.76 21.05
CA GLY A 153 -13.63 -7.33 21.32
C GLY A 153 -14.96 -6.97 21.97
N SER A 154 -15.71 -6.04 21.38
CA SER A 154 -17.07 -5.67 21.77
C SER A 154 -18.16 -6.39 20.97
N THR A 155 -17.80 -7.30 20.06
CA THR A 155 -18.75 -8.03 19.21
C THR A 155 -19.27 -9.27 19.94
N SER A 156 -20.58 -9.32 20.18
CA SER A 156 -21.26 -10.42 20.89
C SER A 156 -21.74 -11.50 19.93
N ILE A 157 -21.28 -12.74 20.15
CA ILE A 157 -21.65 -13.92 19.37
C ILE A 157 -21.95 -15.12 20.28
N SER A 158 -22.79 -16.02 19.80
CA SER A 158 -23.14 -17.26 20.50
C SER A 158 -22.02 -18.31 20.39
N ARG A 159 -21.68 -18.96 21.51
CA ARG A 159 -20.83 -20.16 21.51
C ARG A 159 -21.35 -21.19 22.50
N CYS A 160 -21.37 -22.45 22.10
CA CYS A 160 -21.73 -23.55 23.00
C CYS A 160 -20.50 -24.08 23.75
N GLY A 161 -20.71 -24.57 24.98
CA GLY A 161 -19.69 -25.27 25.78
C GLY A 161 -19.10 -26.52 25.12
N CYS A 162 -19.80 -27.13 24.14
CA CYS A 162 -19.25 -28.23 23.34
C CYS A 162 -18.30 -27.77 22.22
N GLY A 163 -18.01 -26.47 22.12
CA GLY A 163 -17.14 -25.91 21.08
C GLY A 163 -17.85 -25.62 19.74
N TYR A 164 -19.17 -25.76 19.68
CA TYR A 164 -19.98 -25.42 18.50
C TYR A 164 -20.29 -23.92 18.42
N TRP A 165 -20.19 -23.40 17.20
CA TRP A 165 -20.55 -22.04 16.84
C TRP A 165 -21.76 -22.10 15.91
N PRO A 166 -22.93 -21.63 16.33
CA PRO A 166 -24.09 -21.57 15.45
C PRO A 166 -23.80 -20.56 14.33
N ASN A 167 -23.70 -21.08 13.11
CA ASN A 167 -23.31 -20.32 11.93
C ASN A 167 -24.18 -20.68 10.73
N HIS A 168 -24.27 -19.75 9.79
CA HIS A 168 -25.11 -19.81 8.61
C HIS A 168 -24.34 -19.29 7.39
N SER A 169 -24.80 -19.65 6.20
CA SER A 169 -24.25 -19.16 4.93
C SER A 169 -25.38 -18.68 4.02
N PRO A 170 -25.11 -17.91 2.96
CA PRO A 170 -26.16 -17.54 2.00
C PRO A 170 -26.87 -18.76 1.39
N TYR A 171 -26.18 -19.90 1.30
CA TYR A 171 -26.72 -21.17 0.79
C TYR A 171 -27.50 -21.98 1.85
N SER A 172 -27.34 -21.63 3.12
CA SER A 172 -28.07 -22.21 4.27
C SER A 172 -28.45 -21.07 5.22
N PRO A 173 -29.47 -20.26 4.86
CA PRO A 173 -29.82 -19.04 5.58
C PRO A 173 -30.42 -19.35 6.96
N PRO A 174 -30.27 -18.42 7.93
CA PRO A 174 -30.89 -18.56 9.23
C PRO A 174 -32.43 -18.49 9.14
N SER A 175 -33.11 -19.00 10.16
CA SER A 175 -34.55 -18.75 10.33
C SER A 175 -34.84 -17.26 10.52
N PHE A 176 -36.04 -16.80 10.16
CA PHE A 176 -36.42 -15.38 10.18
C PHE A 176 -36.31 -14.72 11.57
N ASP A 177 -36.48 -15.49 12.64
CA ASP A 177 -36.37 -15.06 14.04
C ASP A 177 -34.94 -15.09 14.58
N THR A 178 -33.99 -15.68 13.84
CA THR A 178 -32.60 -15.80 14.26
C THR A 178 -31.81 -14.53 13.92
N THR A 179 -31.37 -13.82 14.94
CA THR A 179 -30.50 -12.65 14.77
C THR A 179 -29.06 -13.10 14.52
N VAL A 180 -28.53 -12.81 13.32
CA VAL A 180 -27.15 -13.12 12.93
C VAL A 180 -26.30 -11.86 12.71
N ARG A 181 -25.00 -12.00 12.91
CA ARG A 181 -23.96 -11.04 12.50
C ARG A 181 -23.19 -11.59 11.32
N ARG A 182 -22.89 -10.75 10.33
CA ARG A 182 -22.23 -11.15 9.08
C ARG A 182 -20.79 -10.66 9.05
N PHE A 183 -19.85 -11.55 8.75
CA PHE A 183 -18.43 -11.24 8.65
C PHE A 183 -17.84 -11.77 7.35
N VAL A 184 -16.80 -11.09 6.85
CA VAL A 184 -16.03 -11.53 5.67
C VAL A 184 -14.70 -12.08 6.14
N SER A 185 -14.28 -13.18 5.51
CA SER A 185 -12.97 -13.76 5.77
C SER A 185 -11.86 -12.74 5.49
N PHE A 186 -10.89 -12.65 6.39
CA PHE A 186 -9.75 -11.77 6.22
C PHE A 186 -8.84 -12.28 5.12
N SER A 187 -8.72 -11.51 4.04
CA SER A 187 -7.74 -11.73 2.99
C SER A 187 -6.67 -10.62 2.99
N VAL A 188 -7.12 -9.37 3.09
CA VAL A 188 -6.27 -8.17 3.11
C VAL A 188 -6.76 -7.16 4.14
N PRO A 189 -5.94 -6.30 4.76
CA PRO A 189 -6.44 -5.20 5.58
C PRO A 189 -7.35 -4.27 4.77
N VAL A 190 -8.55 -3.99 5.30
CA VAL A 190 -9.45 -2.92 4.81
C VAL A 190 -9.66 -1.88 5.89
N LEU A 191 -10.12 -0.69 5.50
CA LEU A 191 -10.45 0.38 6.41
C LEU A 191 -11.71 0.09 7.23
N CYS A 192 -11.63 0.31 8.54
CA CYS A 192 -12.81 0.28 9.39
C CYS A 192 -13.74 1.45 9.04
N PRO A 193 -15.01 1.21 8.68
CA PRO A 193 -15.96 2.27 8.31
C PRO A 193 -16.22 3.30 9.42
N LYS A 194 -15.98 2.93 10.68
CA LYS A 194 -16.26 3.79 11.84
C LYS A 194 -15.12 4.72 12.22
N CYS A 195 -13.88 4.32 12.00
CA CYS A 195 -12.72 5.04 12.54
C CYS A 195 -11.52 5.10 11.59
N GLU A 196 -11.67 4.55 10.38
CA GLU A 196 -10.67 4.55 9.31
C GLU A 196 -9.34 3.91 9.72
N ASN A 197 -9.31 3.14 10.81
CA ASN A 197 -8.16 2.32 11.11
C ASN A 197 -8.19 1.03 10.28
N PRO A 198 -7.02 0.57 9.81
CA PRO A 198 -6.92 -0.72 9.15
C PRO A 198 -7.40 -1.84 10.06
N THR A 199 -8.09 -2.78 9.45
CA THR A 199 -8.46 -4.05 10.08
C THR A 199 -7.26 -4.99 10.11
N SER A 200 -7.29 -5.92 11.06
CA SER A 200 -6.29 -6.96 11.28
C SER A 200 -6.97 -8.33 11.31
N PRO A 201 -6.26 -9.43 11.05
CA PRO A 201 -6.86 -10.76 11.12
C PRO A 201 -7.16 -11.12 12.57
N LYS A 202 -8.40 -11.55 12.85
CA LYS A 202 -8.79 -12.14 14.13
C LYS A 202 -9.40 -13.52 13.89
N VAL A 203 -8.82 -14.54 14.53
CA VAL A 203 -9.34 -15.91 14.48
C VAL A 203 -10.59 -15.98 15.35
N LEU A 204 -11.67 -16.52 14.79
CA LEU A 204 -12.96 -16.68 15.49
C LEU A 204 -13.32 -18.16 15.65
N ASP A 205 -13.19 -18.96 14.60
CA ASP A 205 -13.31 -20.42 14.67
C ASP A 205 -11.98 -21.09 14.28
N TYR A 206 -11.89 -22.41 14.44
CA TYR A 206 -10.70 -23.28 14.36
C TYR A 206 -9.72 -23.01 13.20
N SER A 207 -10.10 -22.25 12.16
CA SER A 207 -9.18 -21.77 11.13
C SER A 207 -9.54 -20.44 10.46
N ASN A 208 -10.78 -19.94 10.60
CA ASN A 208 -11.19 -18.74 9.87
C ASN A 208 -10.73 -17.46 10.57
N LYS A 209 -10.01 -16.64 9.81
CA LYS A 209 -9.63 -15.27 10.18
C LYS A 209 -10.66 -14.33 9.59
N PHE A 210 -11.04 -13.32 10.35
CA PHE A 210 -11.98 -12.28 9.94
C PHE A 210 -11.40 -10.90 10.23
N HIS A 211 -11.96 -9.88 9.60
CA HIS A 211 -11.54 -8.50 9.79
C HIS A 211 -11.91 -7.98 11.18
N PHE A 212 -10.92 -7.51 11.93
CA PHE A 212 -11.08 -6.91 13.24
C PHE A 212 -10.42 -5.54 13.29
N CYS A 213 -11.18 -4.53 13.74
CA CYS A 213 -10.64 -3.19 13.95
C CYS A 213 -10.06 -3.08 15.37
N PRO A 214 -8.73 -2.93 15.52
CA PRO A 214 -8.10 -2.85 16.84
C PRO A 214 -8.47 -1.57 17.61
N LYS A 215 -8.74 -0.45 16.91
CA LYS A 215 -9.09 0.83 17.57
C LYS A 215 -10.54 0.88 18.05
N CYS A 216 -11.47 0.38 17.26
CA CYS A 216 -12.86 0.25 17.70
C CYS A 216 -13.08 -0.98 18.59
N ASN A 217 -12.07 -1.85 18.71
CA ASN A 217 -12.15 -3.14 19.41
C ASN A 217 -13.37 -3.97 18.95
N MET A 218 -13.63 -4.04 17.63
CA MET A 218 -14.79 -4.74 17.09
C MET A 218 -14.50 -5.45 15.78
N MET A 219 -15.22 -6.54 15.57
CA MET A 219 -15.26 -7.22 14.28
C MET A 219 -15.92 -6.32 13.24
N LEU A 220 -15.42 -6.34 12.00
CA LEU A 220 -16.04 -5.61 10.90
C LEU A 220 -17.27 -6.38 10.40
N GLU A 221 -18.45 -5.81 10.67
CA GLU A 221 -19.72 -6.34 10.17
C GLU A 221 -20.03 -5.78 8.79
N VAL A 222 -20.56 -6.63 7.92
CA VAL A 222 -20.97 -6.25 6.57
C VAL A 222 -22.49 -6.21 6.48
N PRO A 223 -23.08 -5.13 5.93
CA PRO A 223 -24.52 -5.08 5.72
C PRO A 223 -24.96 -6.16 4.72
N GLY A 224 -26.24 -6.55 4.79
CA GLY A 224 -26.82 -7.45 3.80
C GLY A 224 -27.04 -6.72 2.48
N SER A 225 -26.73 -7.39 1.37
CA SER A 225 -27.08 -7.05 -0.03
C SER A 225 -26.42 -5.87 -0.73
N ASP A 226 -25.44 -5.19 -0.15
CA ASP A 226 -24.63 -4.23 -0.92
C ASP A 226 -23.28 -4.83 -1.25
N LYS A 227 -22.94 -4.84 -2.54
CA LYS A 227 -21.52 -4.88 -2.96
C LYS A 227 -20.79 -3.93 -2.04
N ILE A 228 -19.78 -4.40 -1.30
CA ILE A 228 -18.89 -3.50 -0.56
C ILE A 228 -18.04 -2.78 -1.61
N ASN A 229 -18.67 -1.85 -2.31
CA ASN A 229 -18.00 -0.88 -3.13
C ASN A 229 -17.39 0.10 -2.15
N ASN A 230 -16.07 0.26 -2.28
CA ASN A 230 -15.24 1.20 -1.54
C ASN A 230 -14.79 0.67 -0.18
N PHE A 231 -13.56 0.16 -0.09
CA PHE A 231 -12.68 0.52 1.03
C PHE A 231 -11.19 0.58 0.69
N LEU A 232 -10.78 0.51 -0.59
CA LEU A 232 -9.45 0.91 -1.03
C LEU A 232 -9.51 1.51 -2.42
N LEU A 233 -8.93 2.72 -2.53
CA LEU A 233 -8.32 3.36 -3.68
C LEU A 233 -8.79 2.91 -5.08
N THR A 234 -9.29 3.86 -5.85
CA THR A 234 -9.63 3.72 -7.27
C THR A 234 -8.60 2.92 -8.07
N LYS A 235 -9.11 2.00 -8.90
CA LYS A 235 -8.35 1.26 -9.92
C LYS A 235 -7.62 2.27 -10.83
N SER A 236 -6.30 2.44 -10.68
CA SER A 236 -5.53 3.00 -11.81
C SER A 236 -5.40 1.89 -12.83
N SER A 237 -6.10 2.04 -13.95
CA SER A 237 -6.00 1.15 -15.09
C SER A 237 -4.56 1.07 -15.58
N PHE A 238 -4.20 -0.10 -16.12
CA PHE A 238 -3.08 -0.24 -17.05
C PHE A 238 -3.07 0.96 -17.99
N GLY A 239 -2.05 1.78 -17.91
CA GLY A 239 -2.05 3.01 -18.67
C GLY A 239 -0.80 3.81 -18.46
N THR A 240 -0.29 4.30 -19.57
CA THR A 240 0.76 5.30 -19.70
C THR A 240 0.32 6.70 -19.22
N LEU A 241 -0.55 6.73 -18.20
CA LEU A 241 -1.23 7.92 -17.73
C LEU A 241 -0.23 8.85 -17.03
N PRO A 242 -0.44 10.17 -17.12
CA PRO A 242 0.32 11.11 -16.32
C PRO A 242 0.14 10.80 -14.83
N PRO A 243 1.07 11.26 -13.96
CA PRO A 243 0.96 11.14 -12.52
C PRO A 243 -0.44 11.47 -12.00
N GLN A 244 -1.03 10.54 -11.23
CA GLN A 244 -2.38 10.68 -10.68
C GLN A 244 -2.33 10.77 -9.16
N LYS A 245 -3.18 11.62 -8.58
CA LYS A 245 -3.32 11.69 -7.13
C LYS A 245 -3.81 10.35 -6.59
N LEU A 246 -3.11 9.86 -5.58
CA LEU A 246 -3.46 8.65 -4.85
C LEU A 246 -4.54 9.01 -3.82
N GLU A 247 -5.74 8.45 -3.98
CA GLU A 247 -6.91 8.70 -3.12
C GLU A 247 -6.82 8.01 -1.75
N ILE A 248 -5.85 8.40 -0.94
CA ILE A 248 -5.73 7.93 0.44
C ILE A 248 -6.77 8.60 1.33
N CYS A 249 -7.13 7.93 2.42
CA CYS A 249 -7.98 8.48 3.45
C CYS A 249 -7.46 9.85 3.92
N GLU A 250 -8.31 10.88 3.93
CA GLU A 250 -7.90 12.28 4.23
C GLU A 250 -7.25 12.42 5.61
N SER A 251 -7.57 11.52 6.55
CA SER A 251 -6.95 11.50 7.87
C SER A 251 -5.49 11.05 7.86
N TRP A 252 -4.98 10.50 6.74
CA TRP A 252 -3.61 10.04 6.59
C TRP A 252 -2.77 11.04 5.81
N LYS A 253 -2.02 11.87 6.54
CA LYS A 253 -0.98 12.71 5.94
C LYS A 253 0.27 11.88 5.72
N ILE A 254 0.79 11.87 4.49
CA ILE A 254 2.06 11.20 4.19
C ILE A 254 3.21 12.15 4.52
N ARG A 255 4.11 11.67 5.39
CA ARG A 255 5.33 12.36 5.82
C ARG A 255 6.50 12.08 4.88
N ASN A 256 6.59 10.87 4.34
CA ASN A 256 7.69 10.49 3.46
C ASN A 256 7.31 9.37 2.49
N ILE A 257 8.07 9.24 1.40
CA ILE A 257 7.90 8.17 0.40
C ILE A 257 9.24 7.55 0.02
N TYR A 258 9.24 6.26 -0.31
CA TYR A 258 10.40 5.45 -0.71
C TYR A 258 9.97 4.43 -1.77
N CYS A 259 10.85 4.00 -2.66
CA CYS A 259 10.48 2.96 -3.64
C CYS A 259 11.58 1.94 -3.82
N GLY A 260 11.17 0.68 -4.00
CA GLY A 260 12.04 -0.33 -4.60
C GLY A 260 11.85 -0.41 -6.11
N ALA A 261 12.18 -1.55 -6.72
CA ALA A 261 12.02 -1.74 -8.16
C ALA A 261 10.55 -1.73 -8.58
N SER A 262 9.70 -2.45 -7.82
CA SER A 262 8.29 -2.68 -8.16
C SER A 262 7.32 -2.37 -7.02
N PHE A 263 7.78 -1.64 -6.00
CA PHE A 263 6.96 -1.25 -4.85
C PHE A 263 7.26 0.17 -4.34
N LEU A 264 6.26 0.76 -3.70
CA LEU A 264 6.25 2.05 -3.03
C LEU A 264 5.99 1.85 -1.54
N VAL A 265 6.75 2.53 -0.70
CA VAL A 265 6.54 2.62 0.75
C VAL A 265 6.19 4.08 1.06
N MET A 266 5.11 4.29 1.80
CA MET A 266 4.67 5.61 2.25
C MET A 266 4.64 5.62 3.78
N GLU A 267 5.28 6.60 4.37
CA GLU A 267 5.34 6.80 5.81
C GLU A 267 4.32 7.85 6.21
N THR A 268 3.37 7.51 7.08
CA THR A 268 2.35 8.45 7.56
C THR A 268 2.91 9.34 8.67
N SER A 269 2.23 10.46 8.94
CA SER A 269 2.48 11.30 10.12
C SER A 269 2.21 10.59 11.46
N SER A 270 1.51 9.45 11.42
CA SER A 270 1.22 8.59 12.57
C SER A 270 2.18 7.39 12.68
N ASP A 271 3.36 7.49 12.06
CA ASP A 271 4.44 6.49 12.09
C ASP A 271 4.04 5.11 11.56
N ARG A 272 3.10 5.06 10.61
CA ARG A 272 2.74 3.83 9.90
C ARG A 272 3.46 3.76 8.56
N LEU A 273 3.85 2.56 8.16
CA LEU A 273 4.32 2.30 6.81
C LEU A 273 3.20 1.63 6.01
N LEU A 274 2.82 2.31 4.93
CA LEU A 274 1.94 1.80 3.91
C LEU A 274 2.79 1.28 2.75
N THR A 275 2.47 0.12 2.21
CA THR A 275 3.20 -0.48 1.09
C THR A 275 2.31 -0.73 -0.10
N LYS A 276 2.84 -0.58 -1.30
CA LYS A 276 2.10 -0.85 -2.52
C LYS A 276 3.01 -1.47 -3.56
N GLY A 277 2.54 -2.50 -4.27
CA GLY A 277 3.32 -3.21 -5.27
C GLY A 277 3.88 -4.52 -4.71
N LYS A 278 4.95 -5.03 -5.32
CA LYS A 278 5.49 -6.36 -5.00
C LYS A 278 6.80 -6.26 -4.23
N ILE A 279 6.91 -6.96 -3.10
CA ILE A 279 8.16 -7.11 -2.35
C ILE A 279 8.49 -8.60 -2.27
N GLY A 280 9.56 -9.01 -2.95
CA GLY A 280 9.93 -10.42 -3.07
C GLY A 280 8.86 -11.23 -3.82
N ASN A 281 8.46 -12.38 -3.25
CA ASN A 281 7.40 -13.22 -3.83
C ASN A 281 5.99 -12.84 -3.34
N SER A 282 5.87 -11.86 -2.46
CA SER A 282 4.61 -11.42 -1.89
C SER A 282 4.13 -10.15 -2.59
N GLU A 283 2.89 -10.17 -3.08
CA GLU A 283 2.19 -8.93 -3.37
C GLU A 283 1.96 -8.20 -2.04
N THR A 284 2.61 -7.05 -1.87
CA THR A 284 2.48 -6.33 -0.62
C THR A 284 1.19 -5.53 -0.61
N GLN A 285 0.42 -5.80 0.43
CA GLN A 285 -0.83 -5.13 0.70
C GLN A 285 -0.53 -3.78 1.37
N PHE A 286 -1.50 -2.87 1.33
CA PHE A 286 -1.40 -1.47 1.76
C PHE A 286 -0.82 -1.19 3.15
N PHE A 287 -0.55 -2.20 3.99
CA PHE A 287 0.03 -2.05 5.32
C PHE A 287 1.15 -3.04 5.55
N ILE A 288 2.27 -2.56 6.07
CA ILE A 288 3.23 -3.41 6.77
C ILE A 288 2.68 -3.63 8.17
N PHE A 289 2.40 -4.89 8.53
CA PHE A 289 1.98 -5.23 9.88
C PHE A 289 3.11 -4.93 10.87
N ASN A 290 2.85 -3.97 11.77
CA ASN A 290 3.75 -3.53 12.82
C ASN A 290 3.10 -3.85 14.20
N PRO A 291 3.13 -5.12 14.65
CA PRO A 291 2.42 -5.57 15.84
C PRO A 291 2.90 -4.85 17.11
N ASP A 292 4.19 -4.51 17.16
CA ASP A 292 4.81 -3.88 18.32
C ASP A 292 4.71 -2.35 18.29
N ASN A 293 4.02 -1.80 17.27
CA ASN A 293 3.88 -0.36 17.05
C ASN A 293 5.23 0.38 17.10
N VAL A 294 6.26 -0.26 16.51
CA VAL A 294 7.63 0.27 16.43
C VAL A 294 7.63 1.59 15.68
N ARG A 295 8.23 2.63 16.24
CA ARG A 295 8.43 3.89 15.52
C ARG A 295 9.62 3.78 14.61
N PHE A 296 9.43 4.19 13.36
CA PHE A 296 10.44 4.10 12.32
C PHE A 296 11.24 5.40 12.25
N LYS A 297 12.56 5.28 12.27
CA LYS A 297 13.51 6.40 12.15
C LYS A 297 14.03 6.55 10.73
N SER A 298 14.24 5.44 10.02
CA SER A 298 14.74 5.44 8.66
C SER A 298 14.22 4.24 7.89
N VAL A 299 13.94 4.44 6.61
CA VAL A 299 13.45 3.42 5.69
C VAL A 299 14.31 3.47 4.43
N SER A 300 14.69 2.29 3.94
CA SER A 300 15.42 2.13 2.68
C SER A 300 14.84 0.95 1.90
N CYS A 301 14.68 1.13 0.60
CA CYS A 301 14.17 0.11 -0.31
C CYS A 301 15.28 -0.27 -1.29
N GLY A 302 15.57 -1.57 -1.37
CA GLY A 302 16.33 -2.13 -2.49
C GLY A 302 15.41 -2.57 -3.62
N GLY A 303 15.92 -3.37 -4.55
CA GLY A 303 15.14 -3.88 -5.69
C GLY A 303 13.84 -4.55 -5.26
N ASP A 304 13.94 -5.62 -4.47
CA ASP A 304 12.81 -6.40 -3.96
C ASP A 304 12.90 -6.65 -2.45
N HIS A 305 13.53 -5.75 -1.69
CA HIS A 305 13.64 -5.84 -0.23
C HIS A 305 13.52 -4.47 0.44
N LEU A 306 13.07 -4.48 1.68
CA LEU A 306 12.88 -3.31 2.53
C LEU A 306 13.76 -3.45 3.77
N ALA A 307 14.39 -2.36 4.18
CA ALA A 307 15.09 -2.24 5.44
C ALA A 307 14.55 -1.03 6.21
N VAL A 308 14.33 -1.21 7.51
CA VAL A 308 13.77 -0.19 8.40
C VAL A 308 14.58 -0.16 9.70
N ILE A 309 14.97 1.03 10.13
CA ILE A 309 15.62 1.25 11.43
C ILE A 309 14.60 1.88 12.37
N SER A 310 14.42 1.32 13.57
CA SER A 310 13.56 1.90 14.60
C SER A 310 14.19 3.11 15.29
N ASP A 311 13.39 3.88 16.02
CA ASP A 311 13.90 4.94 16.92
C ASP A 311 14.81 4.41 18.03
N LYS A 312 14.70 3.11 18.35
CA LYS A 312 15.59 2.38 19.27
C LYS A 312 16.86 1.84 18.63
N GLY A 313 17.01 1.99 17.31
CA GLY A 313 18.19 1.52 16.57
C GLY A 313 18.14 0.04 16.17
N GLU A 314 16.98 -0.60 16.25
CA GLU A 314 16.78 -1.97 15.78
C GLU A 314 16.63 -1.98 14.25
N LEU A 315 17.26 -2.95 13.58
CA LEU A 315 17.16 -3.13 12.13
C LEU A 315 16.14 -4.23 11.82
N TYR A 316 15.17 -3.90 10.97
CA TYR A 316 14.20 -4.84 10.43
C TYR A 316 14.37 -4.92 8.92
N THR A 317 14.29 -6.12 8.36
CA THR A 317 14.35 -6.31 6.90
C THR A 317 13.32 -7.33 6.45
N CYS A 318 12.69 -7.12 5.30
CA CYS A 318 11.81 -8.09 4.67
C CYS A 318 11.92 -8.06 3.14
N GLY A 319 11.35 -9.07 2.48
CA GLY A 319 11.37 -9.22 1.02
C GLY A 319 12.28 -10.34 0.54
N LEU A 320 12.81 -10.20 -0.68
CA LEU A 320 13.69 -11.18 -1.28
C LEU A 320 15.02 -11.26 -0.52
N GLY A 321 15.43 -12.46 -0.11
CA GLY A 321 16.65 -12.72 0.65
C GLY A 321 17.58 -13.76 0.01
N ASP A 322 17.38 -14.08 -1.27
CA ASP A 322 18.07 -15.13 -2.03
C ASP A 322 19.60 -14.94 -2.18
N LYS A 323 20.11 -13.75 -1.87
CA LYS A 323 21.52 -13.35 -1.97
C LYS A 323 22.07 -12.81 -0.65
N GLY A 324 21.38 -13.05 0.47
CA GLY A 324 21.79 -12.57 1.79
C GLY A 324 21.53 -11.07 2.04
N GLN A 325 20.79 -10.40 1.18
CA GLN A 325 20.47 -8.96 1.26
C GLN A 325 19.63 -8.56 2.48
N LEU A 326 19.05 -9.53 3.19
CA LEU A 326 18.34 -9.30 4.46
C LEU A 326 19.29 -9.23 5.66
N GLY A 327 20.57 -9.60 5.51
CA GLY A 327 21.56 -9.48 6.59
C GLY A 327 21.45 -10.52 7.71
N TYR A 328 20.60 -11.55 7.57
CA TYR A 328 20.52 -12.67 8.51
C TYR A 328 21.09 -13.96 7.93
N VAL A 329 21.83 -14.70 8.75
CA VAL A 329 22.38 -16.02 8.43
C VAL A 329 21.48 -17.09 9.06
N GLY A 330 20.27 -17.28 8.52
CA GLY A 330 19.35 -18.35 8.93
C GLY A 330 18.12 -17.94 9.78
N LEU A 331 16.95 -18.41 9.33
CA LEU A 331 15.66 -18.62 10.04
C LEU A 331 15.29 -17.67 11.22
N MET A 332 15.07 -16.39 10.95
CA MET A 332 14.02 -15.62 11.64
C MET A 332 13.22 -14.85 10.60
N ILE A 333 11.98 -15.30 10.39
CA ILE A 333 11.07 -14.80 9.35
C ILE A 333 10.09 -13.84 10.04
N TRP A 334 10.03 -12.60 9.57
CA TRP A 334 8.78 -11.85 9.64
C TRP A 334 7.91 -12.32 8.48
N ALA A 335 6.85 -13.05 8.80
CA ALA A 335 5.84 -13.43 7.81
C ALA A 335 5.02 -12.17 7.47
N ILE A 336 5.03 -11.78 6.20
CA ILE A 336 4.09 -10.80 5.63
C ILE A 336 2.71 -11.45 5.55
#